data_AF-A8V338-F1
#
_entry.id   AF-A8V338-F1
#
_cell.length_a   1.000
_cell.length_b   1.000
_cell.length_c   1.000
_cell.angle_alpha   90.00
_cell.angle_beta   90.00
_cell.angle_gamma   90.00
#
_symmetry.space_group_name_H-M   'P 1'
#
loop_
_entity.id
_entity.type
_entity.pdbx_description
1 polymer ?
#
loop_
_entity_poly.entity_id
_entity_poly.type
_entity_poly.pdbx_seq_one_letter_code
_entity_poly.pdbx_strand_id
1 'polypeptide(L)' 'MAAKMCWANNAMATMQTEGYTAFSGQEWVPLKGWALSGPKYSVCVAGNVGVFVKNDEVSFNEVFQALLSA' A
#
# COMPACT_ATOMS: atom_id res chain seq x y z
N MET A 1 7.98 -15.06 5.31
CA MET A 1 8.35 -13.79 5.98
C MET A 1 7.59 -12.60 5.39
N ALA A 2 7.64 -12.37 4.07
CA ALA A 2 6.94 -11.27 3.41
C ALA A 2 5.44 -11.15 3.77
N ALA A 3 4.68 -12.24 3.75
CA ALA A 3 3.26 -12.21 4.14
C ALA A 3 3.02 -11.73 5.59
N LYS A 4 3.89 -12.09 6.55
CA LYS A 4 3.79 -11.61 7.94
C LYS A 4 4.08 -10.11 8.04
N MET A 5 5.06 -9.63 7.28
CA MET A 5 5.36 -8.19 7.17
C MET A 5 4.18 -7.44 6.53
N CYS A 6 3.61 -7.95 5.44
CA CYS A 6 2.43 -7.35 4.80
C CYS A 6 1.25 -7.28 5.76
N TRP A 7 1.01 -8.33 6.55
CA TRP A 7 -0.06 -8.31 7.55
C TRP A 7 0.18 -7.23 8.61
N ALA A 8 1.39 -7.12 9.16
CA ALA A 8 1.72 -6.09 10.14
C ALA A 8 1.59 -4.67 9.55
N ASN A 9 2.07 -4.46 8.33
CA ASN A 9 1.95 -3.18 7.63
C ASN A 9 0.51 -2.84 7.26
N ASN A 10 -0.33 -3.83 6.92
CA ASN A 10 -1.76 -3.60 6.71
C ASN A 10 -2.43 -3.06 7.98
N ALA A 11 -2.13 -3.64 9.15
CA ALA A 11 -2.67 -3.16 10.42
C ALA A 11 -2.25 -1.70 10.70
N MET A 12 -0.96 -1.38 10.49
CA MET A 12 -0.46 0.00 10.66
C MET A 12 -1.08 0.97 9.65
N ALA A 13 -1.20 0.57 8.38
CA ALA A 13 -1.77 1.41 7.33
C ALA A 13 -3.26 1.69 7.58
N THR A 14 -4.02 0.71 8.08
CA THR A 14 -5.42 0.91 8.50
C THR A 14 -5.52 1.93 9.63
N MET A 15 -4.68 1.79 10.67
CA MET A 15 -4.64 2.76 11.76
C MET A 15 -4.29 4.17 11.23
N GLN A 16 -3.37 4.28 10.27
CA GLN A 16 -2.99 5.56 9.67
C GLN A 16 -4.13 6.18 8.86
N THR A 17 -4.88 5.41 8.06
CA THR A 17 -6.01 5.94 7.29
C THR A 17 -7.15 6.42 8.20
N GLU A 18 -7.43 5.70 9.29
CA GLU A 18 -8.35 6.16 10.33
C GLU A 18 -7.88 7.47 10.97
N GLY A 19 -6.59 7.55 11.34
CA GLY A 19 -5.98 8.75 11.88
C GLY A 19 -6.07 9.93 10.92
N TYR A 20 -5.67 9.75 9.65
CA TYR A 20 -5.75 10.82 8.65
C TYR A 20 -7.19 11.25 8.36
N THR A 21 -8.16 10.34 8.39
CA THR A 21 -9.58 10.70 8.31
C THR A 21 -9.96 11.65 9.44
N ALA A 22 -9.58 11.33 10.69
CA ALA A 22 -9.86 12.17 11.85
C ALA A 22 -9.13 13.53 11.80
N PHE A 23 -7.85 13.55 11.38
CA PHE A 23 -7.04 14.77 11.37
C PHE A 23 -7.34 15.71 10.20
N SER A 24 -7.58 15.18 9.00
CA SER A 24 -7.73 15.98 7.78
C SER A 24 -9.18 16.29 7.42
N GLY A 25 -10.15 15.55 7.96
CA GLY A 25 -11.56 15.62 7.57
C GLY A 25 -11.85 15.12 6.14
N GLN A 26 -10.85 14.54 5.46
CA GLN A 26 -11.01 13.92 4.15
C GLN A 26 -11.28 12.41 4.27
N GLU A 27 -11.75 11.79 3.20
CA GLU A 27 -12.00 10.35 3.16
C GLU A 27 -10.71 9.58 2.86
N TRP A 28 -10.16 8.92 3.88
CA TRP A 28 -8.98 8.03 3.73
C TRP A 28 -9.31 6.55 4.00
N VAL A 29 -10.47 6.27 4.60
CA VAL A 29 -10.98 4.93 4.85
C VAL A 29 -12.00 4.53 3.78
N PRO A 30 -12.08 3.25 3.38
CA PRO A 30 -11.23 2.14 3.82
C PRO A 30 -9.84 2.17 3.18
N LEU A 31 -8.85 1.59 3.86
CA LEU A 31 -7.53 1.35 3.28
C LEU A 31 -7.65 0.59 1.95
N LYS A 32 -7.13 1.17 0.86
CA LYS A 32 -7.09 0.52 -0.46
C LYS A 32 -5.80 -0.23 -0.71
N GLY A 33 -4.69 0.31 -0.22
CA GLY A 33 -3.35 -0.26 -0.39
C GLY A 33 -2.29 0.69 0.12
N TRP A 34 -1.05 0.24 0.12
CA TRP A 34 0.11 1.03 0.53
C TRP A 34 1.35 0.63 -0.26
N ALA A 35 2.29 1.57 -0.36
CA ALA A 35 3.62 1.32 -0.88
C ALA A 35 4.66 1.63 0.20
N LEU A 36 5.67 0.78 0.32
CA LEU A 36 6.88 1.07 1.08
C LEU A 36 8.04 1.11 0.10
N SER A 37 8.69 2.27 0.00
CA SER A 37 9.76 2.50 -0.96
C SER A 37 11.12 2.55 -0.30
N GLY A 38 12.02 1.68 -0.76
CA GLY A 38 13.45 1.81 -0.57
C GLY A 38 14.12 2.54 -1.75
N PRO A 39 15.45 2.63 -1.78
CA PRO A 39 16.17 3.39 -2.81
C PRO A 39 15.99 2.87 -4.24
N LYS A 40 15.84 1.55 -4.41
CA LYS A 40 15.75 0.90 -5.74
C LYS A 40 14.48 0.08 -5.94
N TYR A 41 13.95 -0.46 -4.86
CA TYR A 41 12.79 -1.34 -4.88
C TYR A 41 11.72 -0.82 -3.94
N SER A 42 10.48 -1.07 -4.31
CA SER A 42 9.31 -0.83 -3.46
C SER A 42 8.48 -2.09 -3.31
N VAL A 43 7.78 -2.18 -2.19
CA VAL A 43 6.72 -3.16 -1.98
C VAL A 43 5.40 -2.43 -2.16
N CYS A 44 4.54 -2.92 -3.05
CA CYS A 44 3.19 -2.41 -3.24
C CYS A 44 2.21 -3.51 -2.84
N VAL A 45 1.26 -3.19 -1.95
CA VAL A 45 0.26 -4.13 -1.45
C VAL A 45 -1.12 -3.52 -1.59
N ALA A 46 -2.04 -4.27 -2.19
CA ALA A 46 -3.46 -3.95 -2.26
C ALA A 46 -4.29 -5.23 -2.24
N GLY A 47 -5.45 -5.19 -1.59
CA GLY A 47 -6.25 -6.39 -1.35
C GLY A 47 -5.45 -7.48 -0.63
N ASN A 48 -5.38 -8.67 -1.24
CA ASN A 48 -4.64 -9.83 -0.71
C ASN A 48 -3.31 -10.10 -1.44
N VAL A 49 -2.86 -9.19 -2.30
CA VAL A 49 -1.68 -9.35 -3.14
C VAL A 49 -0.63 -8.31 -2.79
N GLY A 50 0.64 -8.74 -2.71
CA GLY A 50 1.79 -7.87 -2.55
C GLY A 50 2.86 -8.20 -3.57
N VAL A 51 3.44 -7.18 -4.19
CA VAL A 51 4.48 -7.30 -5.21
C VAL A 51 5.71 -6.48 -4.85
N PHE A 52 6.87 -6.94 -5.30
CA PHE A 52 8.10 -6.17 -5.31
C PHE A 52 8.29 -5.57 -6.70
N VAL A 53 8.55 -4.27 -6.76
CA VAL A 53 8.78 -3.55 -8.02
C VAL A 53 10.10 -2.81 -7.96
N LYS A 54 10.72 -2.63 -9.13
CA LYS A 54 11.85 -1.70 -9.29
C LYS A 54 11.29 -0.31 -9.56
N ASN A 55 11.78 0.68 -8.82
CA ASN A 55 11.22 2.02 -8.85
C ASN A 55 11.37 2.73 -10.19
N ASP A 56 12.39 2.38 -10.97
CA ASP A 56 12.73 2.97 -12.27
C ASP A 56 12.06 2.26 -13.46
N GLU A 57 11.36 1.14 -13.22
CA GLU A 57 10.71 0.36 -14.26
C GLU A 57 9.17 0.42 -14.19
N VAL A 58 8.59 1.04 -13.16
CA VAL A 58 7.12 1.05 -12.96
C VAL A 58 6.56 2.39 -12.52
N SER A 59 5.28 2.61 -12.79
CA SER A 59 4.45 3.65 -12.18
C SER A 59 3.61 3.08 -11.04
N PHE A 60 3.62 3.69 -9.85
CA PHE A 60 2.78 3.22 -8.73
C PHE A 60 1.29 3.31 -9.04
N ASN A 61 0.86 4.28 -9.83
CA ASN A 61 -0.53 4.38 -10.24
C ASN A 61 -0.94 3.15 -11.07
N GLU A 62 -0.10 2.73 -12.01
CA GLU A 62 -0.35 1.55 -12.85
C GLU A 62 -0.29 0.26 -12.01
N VAL A 63 0.67 0.16 -11.08
CA VAL A 63 0.78 -0.98 -10.16
C VAL A 63 -0.47 -1.11 -9.30
N PHE A 64 -0.96 -0.03 -8.67
CA PHE A 64 -2.16 -0.10 -7.84
C PHE A 64 -3.43 -0.35 -8.65
N GLN A 65 -3.55 0.21 -9.87
CA GLN A 65 -4.63 -0.13 -10.77
C GLN A 65 -4.64 -1.64 -11.09
N ALA A 66 -3.48 -2.21 -11.43
CA ALA A 66 -3.35 -3.63 -11.71
C ALA A 66 -3.69 -4.50 -10.48
N LEU A 67 -3.17 -4.15 -9.29
CA LEU A 67 -3.41 -4.92 -8.06
C LEU A 67 -4.87 -4.87 -7.60
N LEU A 68 -5.57 -3.75 -7.80
CA LEU A 68 -6.97 -3.58 -7.40
C LEU A 68 -7.97 -4.13 -8.44
N SER A 69 -7.49 -4.44 -9.64
CA SER A 69 -8.30 -5.08 -10.70
C SER A 69 -8.18 -6.60 -10.72
N ALA A 70 -7.28 -7.16 -9.91
CA ALA A 70 -7.05 -8.60 -9.76
C ALA A 70 -7.99 -9.22 -8.72
#